data_AF-A0A199VJK8-F1
#
_entry.id   AF-A0A199VJK8-F1
#
_cell.length_a   1.000
_cell.length_b   1.000
_cell.length_c   1.000
_cell.angle_alpha   90.00
_cell.angle_beta   90.00
_cell.angle_gamma   90.00
#
_symmetry.space_group_name_H-M   'P 1'
#
loop_
_entity.id
_entity.type
_entity.pdbx_description
1 polymer ?
#
loop_
_entity_poly.entity_id
_entity_poly.type
_entity_poly.pdbx_seq_one_letter_code
_entity_poly.pdbx_strand_id
1 'polypeptide(L)'
;MDTPPSSALSPSYLLLISHLCFLLLRHGGADPLYQICGNTGNYTANSTYEPNLRQLRASLPSIASVSDGFSTASTGETPDQVWGLALCRGDINATDCRTCLGGASNDTQQLCRTTKRAVICTTTASSSIQPKLHLHLQQLQQIYIGIPKT
;
A
#
# COMPACT_ATOMS: atom_id res chain seq x y z
N MET A 1 -48.02 -26.99 -7.95
CA MET A 1 -46.58 -26.67 -7.92
C MET A 1 -46.43 -25.36 -8.69
N ASP A 2 -46.70 -24.26 -8.01
CA ASP A 2 -46.71 -22.93 -8.61
C ASP A 2 -45.33 -22.30 -8.38
N THR A 3 -44.58 -22.12 -9.47
CA THR A 3 -43.34 -21.35 -9.46
C THR A 3 -43.68 -19.86 -9.34
N PRO A 4 -43.04 -19.08 -8.45
CA PRO A 4 -43.34 -17.67 -8.29
C PRO A 4 -42.96 -16.89 -9.57
N PRO A 5 -43.70 -15.82 -9.90
CA PRO A 5 -43.39 -14.99 -11.05
C PRO A 5 -42.07 -14.27 -10.83
N SER A 6 -41.15 -14.44 -11.77
CA SER A 6 -39.91 -13.68 -11.86
C SER A 6 -40.23 -12.21 -12.09
N SER A 7 -40.36 -11.43 -11.01
CA SER A 7 -40.49 -9.98 -11.09
C SER A 7 -39.18 -9.40 -11.63
N ALA A 8 -39.19 -9.02 -12.91
CA ALA A 8 -38.08 -8.31 -13.54
C ALA A 8 -37.85 -6.99 -12.78
N LEU A 9 -36.65 -6.81 -12.25
CA LEU A 9 -36.24 -5.59 -11.57
C LEU A 9 -36.21 -4.43 -12.58
N SER A 10 -36.76 -3.28 -12.21
CA SER A 10 -36.82 -2.11 -13.11
C SER A 10 -35.41 -1.61 -13.48
N PRO A 11 -35.23 -1.00 -14.67
CA PRO A 11 -33.92 -0.50 -15.13
C PRO A 11 -33.32 0.53 -14.15
N SER A 12 -34.16 1.30 -13.47
CA SER A 12 -33.73 2.24 -12.42
C SER A 12 -33.06 1.52 -11.23
N TYR A 13 -33.54 0.34 -10.87
CA TYR A 13 -32.98 -0.45 -9.76
C TYR A 13 -31.61 -1.04 -10.13
N LEU A 14 -31.43 -1.48 -11.37
CA LEU A 14 -30.15 -1.96 -11.88
C LEU A 14 -29.07 -0.86 -11.89
N LEU A 15 -29.44 0.37 -12.27
CA LEU A 15 -28.55 1.53 -12.20
C LEU A 15 -28.16 1.85 -10.75
N LEU A 16 -29.12 1.79 -9.82
CA LEU A 16 -28.87 2.01 -8.40
C LEU A 16 -27.91 0.96 -7.83
N ILE A 17 -28.12 -0.32 -8.16
CA ILE A 17 -27.21 -1.42 -7.77
C ILE A 17 -25.82 -1.20 -8.35
N SER A 18 -25.71 -0.79 -9.63
CA SER A 18 -24.43 -0.50 -10.26
C SER A 18 -23.68 0.63 -9.54
N HIS A 19 -24.36 1.73 -9.21
CA HIS A 19 -23.77 2.82 -8.44
C HIS A 19 -23.36 2.41 -7.03
N LEU A 20 -24.20 1.66 -6.32
CA LEU A 20 -23.89 1.10 -5.00
C LEU A 20 -22.68 0.16 -5.07
N CYS A 21 -22.62 -0.71 -6.09
CA CYS A 21 -21.49 -1.60 -6.31
C CYS A 21 -20.20 -0.83 -6.60
N PHE A 22 -20.26 0.22 -7.43
CA PHE A 22 -19.13 1.13 -7.69
C PHE A 22 -18.64 1.84 -6.41
N LEU A 23 -19.53 2.19 -5.48
CA LEU A 23 -19.17 2.81 -4.20
C LEU A 23 -18.58 1.78 -3.21
N LEU A 24 -19.08 0.55 -3.21
CA LEU A 24 -18.57 -0.54 -2.39
C LEU A 24 -17.18 -1.01 -2.88
N LEU A 25 -16.97 -1.06 -4.20
CA LEU A 25 -15.68 -1.36 -4.83
C LEU A 25 -14.62 -0.26 -4.62
N ARG A 26 -15.00 0.93 -4.14
CA ARG A 26 -14.06 2.00 -3.80
C ARG A 26 -13.41 1.84 -2.42
N HIS A 27 -13.89 0.92 -1.59
CA HIS A 27 -13.27 0.62 -0.29
C HIS A 27 -12.21 -0.48 -0.44
N GLY A 28 -11.20 -0.21 -1.27
CA GLY A 28 -9.96 -0.99 -1.35
C GLY A 28 -8.84 -0.36 -0.51
N GLY A 29 -9.18 0.36 0.56
CA GLY A 29 -8.20 0.88 1.51
C GLY A 29 -7.66 -0.26 2.35
N ALA A 30 -6.39 -0.57 2.21
CA ALA A 30 -5.74 -1.59 3.03
C ALA A 30 -5.40 -0.94 4.39
N ASP A 31 -6.11 -1.29 5.46
CA ASP A 31 -5.78 -0.78 6.79
C ASP A 31 -4.39 -1.30 7.21
N PRO A 32 -3.53 -0.44 7.78
CA PRO A 32 -2.22 -0.84 8.26
C PRO A 32 -2.35 -1.79 9.46
N LEU A 33 -1.97 -3.05 9.26
CA LEU A 33 -1.81 -4.05 10.31
C LEU A 33 -0.76 -3.63 11.34
N TYR A 34 0.30 -2.99 10.86
CA TYR A 34 1.44 -2.63 11.67
C TYR A 34 2.22 -1.49 11.04
N GLN A 35 2.75 -0.64 11.91
CA GLN A 35 3.57 0.50 11.54
C GLN A 35 4.76 0.64 12.49
N ILE A 36 5.94 0.89 11.93
CA ILE A 36 7.11 1.37 12.66
C ILE A 36 7.52 2.69 12.05
N CYS A 37 7.51 3.75 12.84
CA CYS A 37 8.25 4.96 12.53
C CYS A 37 9.59 4.88 13.29
N GLY A 38 10.70 4.83 12.56
CA GLY A 38 12.03 4.73 13.16
C GLY A 38 12.43 5.98 13.96
N ASN A 39 13.51 5.89 14.74
CA ASN A 39 14.03 7.04 15.52
C ASN A 39 15.38 7.56 14.99
N THR A 40 15.75 7.26 13.74
CA THR A 40 17.02 7.67 13.12
C THR A 40 17.05 9.14 12.68
N GLY A 41 16.17 9.97 13.26
CA GLY A 41 16.01 11.38 12.91
C GLY A 41 14.89 11.64 11.91
N ASN A 42 14.40 12.88 11.97
CA ASN A 42 13.41 13.41 11.06
C ASN A 42 14.10 14.13 9.91
N TYR A 43 13.46 14.16 8.74
CA TYR A 43 13.85 15.09 7.68
C TYR A 43 13.17 16.44 7.88
N THR A 44 13.85 17.51 7.46
CA THR A 44 13.28 18.86 7.48
C THR A 44 12.31 19.01 6.32
N ALA A 45 11.12 19.57 6.59
CA ALA A 45 10.18 19.91 5.54
C ALA A 45 10.83 20.85 4.52
N ASN A 46 10.54 20.66 3.23
CA ASN A 46 11.16 21.37 2.10
C ASN A 46 12.67 21.15 1.92
N SER A 47 13.26 20.13 2.54
CA SER A 47 14.60 19.68 2.19
C SER A 47 14.61 18.98 0.82
N THR A 48 15.79 18.86 0.22
CA THR A 48 16.08 18.05 -0.97
C THR A 48 15.71 16.57 -0.81
N TYR A 49 15.64 16.06 0.42
CA TYR A 49 15.17 14.70 0.73
C TYR A 49 13.67 14.50 0.47
N GLU A 50 12.83 15.50 0.74
CA GLU A 50 11.37 15.39 0.61
C GLU A 50 10.88 15.11 -0.82
N PRO A 51 11.35 15.80 -1.88
CA PRO A 51 10.95 15.48 -3.25
C PRO A 51 11.46 14.10 -3.69
N ASN A 52 12.68 13.71 -3.30
CA ASN A 52 13.23 12.37 -3.58
C ASN A 52 12.34 11.28 -2.96
N LEU A 53 11.91 11.51 -1.73
CA LEU A 53 11.02 10.62 -0.99
C LEU A 53 9.64 10.51 -1.64
N ARG A 54 9.07 11.65 -2.06
CA ARG A 54 7.77 11.70 -2.77
C ARG A 54 7.83 10.93 -4.09
N GLN A 55 8.89 11.14 -4.87
CA GLN A 55 9.08 10.46 -6.14
C GLN A 55 9.22 8.95 -5.96
N LEU A 56 10.03 8.50 -4.99
CA LEU A 56 10.20 7.09 -4.70
C LEU A 56 8.89 6.43 -4.27
N ARG A 57 8.11 7.06 -3.38
CA ARG A 57 6.81 6.57 -2.92
C ARG A 57 5.79 6.42 -4.06
N ALA A 58 5.85 7.30 -5.06
CA ALA A 58 4.95 7.26 -6.21
C ALA A 58 5.34 6.20 -7.25
N SER A 59 6.64 5.98 -7.46
CA SER A 59 7.13 5.05 -8.49
C SER A 59 7.20 3.60 -8.01
N LEU A 60 7.68 3.37 -6.78
CA LEU A 60 7.99 2.04 -6.25
C LEU A 60 6.80 1.05 -6.28
N PRO A 61 5.55 1.44 -5.94
CA PRO A 61 4.38 0.57 -6.10
C PRO A 61 4.19 0.04 -7.53
N SER A 62 4.41 0.91 -8.52
CA SER A 62 4.23 0.55 -9.93
C SER A 62 5.35 -0.36 -10.39
N ILE A 63 6.60 -0.11 -9.97
CA ILE A 63 7.76 -0.95 -10.29
C ILE A 63 7.58 -2.36 -9.72
N ALA A 64 7.27 -2.48 -8.43
CA ALA A 64 7.07 -3.78 -7.79
C ALA A 64 5.91 -4.56 -8.42
N SER A 65 4.81 -3.90 -8.81
CA SER A 65 3.65 -4.56 -9.40
C SER A 65 3.92 -5.31 -10.70
N VAL A 66 4.91 -4.87 -11.49
CA VAL A 66 5.31 -5.52 -12.75
C VAL A 66 6.57 -6.37 -12.60
N SER A 67 7.12 -6.46 -11.38
CA SER A 67 8.32 -7.24 -11.02
C SER A 67 7.96 -8.34 -10.03
N ASP A 68 6.95 -9.14 -10.35
CA ASP A 68 6.48 -10.26 -9.52
C ASP A 68 6.11 -9.87 -8.07
N GLY A 69 5.69 -8.61 -7.89
CA GLY A 69 5.29 -8.09 -6.59
C GLY A 69 6.45 -7.67 -5.69
N PHE A 70 7.71 -7.65 -6.16
CA PHE A 70 8.85 -7.24 -5.35
C PHE A 70 9.76 -6.26 -6.11
N SER A 71 10.17 -5.18 -5.45
CA SER A 71 11.22 -4.31 -5.99
C SER A 71 11.92 -3.50 -4.91
N THR A 72 13.17 -3.14 -5.19
CA THR A 72 13.93 -2.12 -4.46
C THR A 72 14.26 -0.98 -5.41
N ALA A 73 14.17 0.25 -4.93
CA ALA A 73 14.58 1.42 -5.71
C ALA A 73 15.18 2.50 -4.81
N SER A 74 15.91 3.43 -5.43
CA SER A 74 16.42 4.62 -4.79
C SER A 74 16.10 5.87 -5.60
N THR A 75 16.08 7.03 -4.96
CA THR A 75 15.91 8.32 -5.64
C THR A 75 16.80 9.37 -4.99
N GLY A 76 17.42 10.21 -5.83
CA GLY A 76 18.37 11.23 -5.40
C GLY A 76 19.81 10.71 -5.23
N GLU A 77 20.68 11.61 -4.79
CA GLU A 77 22.11 11.37 -4.54
C GLU A 77 22.47 11.75 -3.11
N THR A 78 23.60 11.24 -2.62
CA THR A 78 24.12 11.58 -1.28
C THR A 78 24.30 13.10 -1.14
N PRO A 79 23.84 13.73 -0.05
CA PRO A 79 23.37 13.13 1.21
C PRO A 79 21.84 12.87 1.31
N ASP A 80 21.06 13.20 0.28
CA ASP A 80 19.59 13.18 0.30
C ASP A 80 18.98 11.99 -0.44
N GLN A 81 19.78 10.95 -0.71
CA GLN A 81 19.33 9.73 -1.34
C GLN A 81 18.33 8.98 -0.45
N VAL A 82 17.22 8.56 -1.05
CA VAL A 82 16.17 7.77 -0.39
C VAL A 82 16.20 6.36 -0.94
N TRP A 83 16.05 5.37 -0.05
CA TRP A 83 15.98 3.96 -0.41
C TRP A 83 14.63 3.37 -0.01
N GLY A 84 14.10 2.47 -0.84
CA GLY A 84 12.80 1.86 -0.62
C GLY A 84 12.75 0.42 -1.12
N LEU A 85 11.92 -0.37 -0.44
CA LEU A 85 11.59 -1.74 -0.78
C LEU A 85 10.06 -1.90 -0.71
N ALA A 86 9.48 -2.49 -1.75
CA ALA A 86 8.07 -2.86 -1.78
C ALA A 86 7.91 -4.35 -2.04
N LEU A 87 6.99 -4.97 -1.31
CA LEU A 87 6.66 -6.38 -1.41
C LEU A 87 5.14 -6.59 -1.30
N CYS A 88 4.58 -7.22 -2.32
CA CYS A 88 3.21 -7.68 -2.38
C CYS A 88 3.07 -9.14 -1.92
N ARG A 89 1.82 -9.51 -1.63
CA ARG A 89 1.43 -10.91 -1.48
C ARG A 89 1.60 -11.61 -2.84
N GLY A 90 2.11 -12.84 -2.85
CA GLY A 90 2.43 -13.55 -4.10
C GLY A 90 1.23 -14.12 -4.88
N ASP A 91 0.02 -14.01 -4.35
CA ASP A 91 -1.22 -14.58 -4.90
C ASP A 91 -2.21 -13.51 -5.41
N ILE A 92 -1.80 -12.23 -5.45
CA ILE A 92 -2.59 -11.14 -6.01
C ILE A 92 -2.03 -10.73 -7.38
N ASN A 93 -2.88 -10.23 -8.27
CA ASN A 93 -2.46 -9.76 -9.59
C ASN A 93 -1.70 -8.42 -9.50
N ALA A 94 -1.08 -8.00 -10.61
CA ALA A 94 -0.32 -6.75 -10.69
C ALA A 94 -1.15 -5.51 -10.34
N THR A 95 -2.41 -5.45 -10.75
CA THR A 95 -3.31 -4.31 -10.48
C THR A 95 -3.61 -4.18 -8.98
N ASP A 96 -3.91 -5.30 -8.33
CA ASP A 96 -4.19 -5.35 -6.90
C ASP A 96 -2.93 -5.06 -6.10
N CYS A 97 -1.78 -5.61 -6.52
CA CYS A 97 -0.47 -5.32 -5.94
C CYS A 97 -0.15 -3.82 -5.99
N ARG A 98 -0.31 -3.19 -7.16
CA ARG A 98 -0.09 -1.74 -7.32
C ARG A 98 -1.00 -0.93 -6.40
N THR A 99 -2.28 -1.30 -6.33
CA THR A 99 -3.27 -0.64 -5.48
C THR A 99 -2.91 -0.74 -4.00
N CYS A 100 -2.55 -1.94 -3.52
CA CYS A 100 -2.19 -2.17 -2.13
C CYS A 100 -0.93 -1.42 -1.72
N LEU A 101 0.12 -1.49 -2.56
CA LEU A 101 1.37 -0.77 -2.30
C LEU A 101 1.16 0.75 -2.36
N GLY A 102 0.29 1.24 -3.24
CA GLY A 102 -0.08 2.65 -3.31
C GLY A 102 -0.78 3.13 -2.03
N GLY A 103 -1.71 2.33 -1.50
CA GLY A 103 -2.34 2.57 -0.20
C GLY A 103 -1.32 2.63 0.94
N ALA A 104 -0.47 1.61 1.06
CA ALA A 104 0.55 1.55 2.10
C ALA A 104 1.59 2.68 2.00
N SER A 105 1.93 3.13 0.79
CA SER A 105 2.75 4.34 0.56
C SER A 105 2.10 5.60 1.14
N ASN A 106 0.78 5.75 0.98
CA ASN A 106 0.02 6.88 1.51
C ASN A 106 -0.06 6.80 3.04
N ASP A 107 -0.33 5.62 3.60
CA ASP A 107 -0.33 5.40 5.04
C ASP A 107 1.03 5.75 5.66
N THR A 108 2.12 5.47 4.93
CA THR A 108 3.48 5.79 5.39
C THR A 108 3.65 7.29 5.60
N GLN A 109 3.08 8.09 4.69
CA GLN A 109 3.09 9.54 4.83
C GLN A 109 2.18 10.01 5.97
N GLN A 110 1.00 9.42 6.14
CA GLN A 110 0.04 9.88 7.14
C GLN A 110 0.50 9.56 8.56
N LEU A 111 1.12 8.40 8.74
CA LEU A 111 1.44 7.83 10.03
C LEU A 111 2.88 8.09 10.46
N CYS A 112 3.83 8.11 9.52
CA CYS A 112 5.26 8.40 9.77
C CYS A 112 5.71 9.70 9.06
N ARG A 113 4.98 10.80 9.30
CA ARG A 113 5.04 12.06 8.52
C ARG A 113 6.42 12.62 8.23
N THR A 114 7.35 12.58 9.17
CA THR A 114 8.66 13.25 9.05
C THR A 114 9.84 12.32 9.25
N THR A 115 9.59 11.02 9.42
CA THR A 115 10.61 10.06 9.80
C THR A 115 11.39 9.59 8.58
N LYS A 116 12.73 9.54 8.68
CA LYS A 116 13.59 9.01 7.60
C LYS A 116 13.57 7.48 7.48
N ARG A 117 12.89 6.79 8.38
CA ARG A 117 12.72 5.32 8.39
C ARG A 117 11.29 4.98 8.73
N ALA A 118 10.67 4.16 7.89
CA ALA A 118 9.32 3.69 8.14
C ALA A 118 9.14 2.26 7.62
N VAL A 119 8.34 1.49 8.33
CA VAL A 119 7.89 0.16 7.93
C VAL A 119 6.38 0.17 8.04
N ILE A 120 5.68 -0.12 6.96
CA ILE A 120 4.23 -0.30 6.97
C ILE A 120 3.88 -1.66 6.40
N CYS A 121 2.97 -2.34 7.10
CA CYS A 121 2.32 -3.52 6.62
C CYS A 121 0.80 -3.32 6.63
N THR A 122 0.12 -3.61 5.52
CA THR A 122 -1.34 -3.47 5.39
C THR A 122 -2.01 -4.82 5.16
N THR A 123 -3.26 -4.98 5.61
CA THR A 123 -4.12 -6.12 5.22
C THR A 123 -5.07 -5.74 4.13
N THR A 124 -5.19 -6.59 3.11
CA THR A 124 -6.42 -6.68 2.34
C THR A 124 -7.43 -7.57 3.08
N ALA A 125 -8.70 -7.21 3.01
CA ALA A 125 -9.80 -7.66 3.87
C ALA A 125 -10.04 -9.19 3.90
N SER A 126 -9.43 -9.90 4.85
CA SER A 126 -10.07 -10.92 5.69
C SER A 126 -9.04 -11.60 6.59
N SER A 127 -9.37 -11.67 7.87
CA SER A 127 -8.70 -12.40 8.96
C SER A 127 -7.33 -11.91 9.44
N SER A 128 -7.32 -11.53 10.73
CA SER A 128 -6.16 -11.17 11.55
C SER A 128 -5.14 -12.29 11.65
N ILE A 129 -3.88 -12.03 11.26
CA ILE A 129 -2.69 -12.74 11.77
C ILE A 129 -1.53 -11.73 11.87
N GLN A 130 -0.85 -11.70 13.02
CA GLN A 130 0.36 -10.92 13.27
C GLN A 130 1.58 -11.66 12.71
N PRO A 131 2.36 -11.12 11.76
CA PRO A 131 3.65 -11.69 11.40
C PRO A 131 4.74 -11.06 12.27
N LYS A 132 5.42 -11.89 13.07
CA LYS A 132 6.68 -11.54 13.73
C LYS A 132 7.78 -11.47 12.67
N LEU A 133 7.85 -10.37 11.93
CA LEU A 133 8.88 -10.13 10.93
C LEU A 133 10.10 -9.49 11.61
N HIS A 134 11.04 -10.32 12.06
CA HIS A 134 12.33 -9.86 12.57
C HIS A 134 13.27 -9.57 11.37
N LEU A 135 13.00 -8.48 10.65
CA LEU A 135 13.88 -7.99 9.59
C LEU A 135 15.03 -7.19 10.22
N HIS A 136 16.24 -7.74 10.16
CA HIS A 136 17.48 -7.14 10.67
C HIS A 136 17.94 -5.99 9.74
N LEU A 137 17.13 -4.93 9.61
CA LEU A 137 17.37 -3.73 8.78
C LEU A 137 18.37 -2.77 9.45
N GLN A 138 19.56 -3.25 9.83
CA GLN A 138 20.46 -2.47 10.70
C GLN A 138 21.39 -1.48 9.99
N GLN A 139 21.29 -1.23 8.67
CA GLN A 139 22.19 -0.24 8.05
C GLN A 139 21.60 0.71 7.00
N LEU A 140 20.29 0.71 6.73
CA LEU A 140 19.74 1.53 5.65
C LEU A 140 18.56 2.40 6.14
N GLN A 141 18.56 3.68 5.75
CA GLN A 141 17.50 4.66 5.99
C GLN A 141 16.26 4.35 5.13
N GLN A 142 15.62 3.20 5.33
CA GLN A 142 14.66 2.63 4.36
C GLN A 142 13.19 2.88 4.68
N ILE A 143 12.39 2.84 3.61
CA ILE A 143 10.96 2.60 3.63
C ILE A 143 10.69 1.17 3.19
N TYR A 144 10.10 0.38 4.07
CA TYR A 144 9.66 -0.98 3.77
C TYR A 144 8.13 -1.01 3.71
N ILE A 145 7.60 -1.48 2.59
CA ILE A 145 6.18 -1.72 2.40
C ILE A 145 6.00 -3.23 2.21
N GLY A 146 5.39 -3.92 3.17
CA GLY A 146 5.20 -5.38 3.11
C GLY A 146 3.74 -5.79 3.31
N ILE A 147 3.24 -6.69 2.48
CA ILE A 147 1.92 -7.31 2.66
C ILE A 147 2.14 -8.73 3.19
N PRO A 148 1.56 -9.12 4.33
CA PRO A 148 1.81 -10.46 4.87
C PRO A 148 1.13 -11.56 4.05
N LYS A 149 1.80 -12.72 4.06
CA LYS A 149 1.27 -14.01 3.62
C LYS A 149 0.60 -14.68 4.83
N THR A 150 -0.54 -15.32 4.60
CA THR A 150 -1.23 -16.23 5.54
C THR A 150 -0.27 -17.22 6.19
#